data_AF-A0A177WJ38-F1
#
_entry.id   AF-A0A177WJ38-F1
#
_cell.length_a   1.000
_cell.length_b   1.000
_cell.length_c   1.000
_cell.angle_alpha   90.00
_cell.angle_beta   90.00
_cell.angle_gamma   90.00
#
_symmetry.space_group_name_H-M   'P 1'
#
loop_
_entity.id
_entity.type
_entity.pdbx_description
1 polymer ?
#
loop_
_entity_poly.entity_id
_entity_poly.type
_entity_poly.pdbx_seq_one_letter_code
_entity_poly.pdbx_strand_id
1 'polypeptide(L)'
;MAESSILTDLHIVIRKYLGSANCTYKQIGVLGSAVLIQKLAEKNSMTPHTLSQAQKIFETTITSCRQSMSCLGTVFDEIAFLVSQNKLHIDFISWLRELINDSFLDIFVLDDEEMKLCADKIETLSSDFPRLVVKSTLWMELENCEGGLNIYPLALRLIRGLPDDLKDTRPLAGILDFSNEKNLIALLCSQFKLWQTCETATTGINGSFTLNVEYDQTARHALCTTLFQALNLFRELLNCFGFVSEKATMRFCLLRVRHIMVLEKYLVSILASLPGWIPPNLLEENIDSGFNSQSLPETVFVSSATISLMKETSMTLTQNGSQVTTKNRKSARNGRTSKLLSSSAKRFDIPLIWELKDLRPLMRELELGVFSILAFCEDMGEAKLDFNELEFLLSDLLVKVEFQFGPKGLSSLRQSSQTRASVELLTRISVRNVFSKLVLILPGICKTLESTGKEICNMIADEDSTFGVVV
;
A
#
# COMPACT_ATOMS: atom_id res chain seq x y z
N MET A 1 9.59 -34.89 22.11
CA MET A 1 8.93 -34.40 23.34
C MET A 1 9.27 -32.93 23.66
N ALA A 2 10.51 -32.44 23.43
CA ALA A 2 10.83 -31.02 23.67
C ALA A 2 10.21 -30.05 22.65
N GLU A 3 10.15 -30.42 21.36
CA GLU A 3 9.56 -29.57 20.30
C GLU A 3 8.06 -29.28 20.53
N SER A 4 7.29 -30.25 21.04
CA SER A 4 5.86 -30.03 21.32
C SER A 4 5.63 -29.10 22.50
N SER A 5 6.52 -29.09 23.50
CA SER A 5 6.45 -28.17 24.64
C SER A 5 6.67 -26.74 24.17
N ILE A 6 7.72 -26.51 23.38
CA ILE A 6 8.07 -25.16 22.87
C ILE A 6 6.97 -24.62 21.95
N LEU A 7 6.40 -25.46 21.08
CA LEU A 7 5.30 -25.07 20.20
C LEU A 7 4.04 -24.66 20.99
N THR A 8 3.77 -25.36 22.09
CA THR A 8 2.64 -25.07 22.97
C THR A 8 2.86 -23.74 23.69
N ASP A 9 4.05 -23.51 24.23
CA ASP A 9 4.42 -22.26 24.89
C ASP A 9 4.36 -21.07 23.91
N LEU A 10 4.85 -21.27 22.67
CA LEU A 10 4.79 -20.27 21.62
C LEU A 10 3.33 -19.93 21.26
N HIS A 11 2.45 -20.94 21.14
CA HIS A 11 1.04 -20.72 20.88
C HIS A 11 0.34 -19.93 22.00
N ILE A 12 0.70 -20.18 23.27
CA ILE A 12 0.21 -19.41 24.42
C ILE A 12 0.64 -17.94 24.32
N VAL A 13 1.92 -17.71 24.04
CA VAL A 13 2.49 -16.36 23.90
C VAL A 13 1.84 -15.61 22.73
N ILE A 14 1.68 -16.25 21.58
CA ILE A 14 1.01 -15.67 20.40
C ILE A 14 -0.42 -15.28 20.75
N ARG A 15 -1.19 -16.16 21.41
CA ARG A 15 -2.58 -15.85 21.80
C ARG A 15 -2.64 -14.66 22.75
N LYS A 16 -1.69 -14.54 23.69
CA LYS A 16 -1.60 -13.40 24.60
C LYS A 16 -1.32 -12.09 23.84
N TYR A 17 -0.45 -12.13 22.85
CA TYR A 17 -0.13 -10.96 22.02
C TYR A 17 -1.29 -10.56 21.10
N LEU A 18 -1.97 -11.53 20.49
CA LEU A 18 -3.17 -11.29 19.67
C LEU A 18 -4.32 -10.67 20.47
N GLY A 19 -4.49 -11.07 21.74
CA GLY A 19 -5.48 -10.50 22.65
C GLY A 19 -5.10 -9.13 23.24
N SER A 20 -3.92 -8.58 22.91
CA SER A 20 -3.50 -7.29 23.44
C SER A 20 -4.23 -6.14 22.74
N ALA A 21 -4.54 -5.07 23.49
CA ALA A 21 -5.13 -3.86 22.93
C ALA A 21 -4.10 -2.99 22.17
N ASN A 22 -2.80 -3.27 22.33
CA ASN A 22 -1.73 -2.51 21.72
C ASN A 22 -1.36 -3.10 20.36
N CYS A 23 -1.49 -2.30 19.30
CA CYS A 23 -1.23 -2.71 17.92
C CYS A 23 0.18 -3.28 17.71
N THR A 24 1.22 -2.72 18.34
CA THR A 24 2.59 -3.25 18.21
C THR A 24 2.71 -4.68 18.74
N TYR A 25 2.12 -4.96 19.90
CA TYR A 25 2.10 -6.32 20.44
C TYR A 25 1.23 -7.24 19.60
N LYS A 26 0.09 -6.74 19.10
CA LYS A 26 -0.78 -7.49 18.20
C LYS A 26 -0.10 -7.86 16.88
N GLN A 27 0.66 -6.94 16.27
CA GLN A 27 1.50 -7.19 15.09
C GLN A 27 2.54 -8.28 15.34
N ILE A 28 3.21 -8.29 16.51
CA ILE A 28 4.12 -9.38 16.89
C ILE A 28 3.37 -10.71 16.99
N GLY A 29 2.15 -10.70 17.54
CA GLY A 29 1.27 -11.86 17.60
C GLY A 29 0.89 -12.38 16.20
N VAL A 30 0.56 -11.48 15.27
CA VAL A 30 0.25 -11.78 13.86
C VAL A 30 1.44 -12.41 13.15
N LEU A 31 2.64 -11.83 13.27
CA LEU A 31 3.85 -12.40 12.68
C LEU A 31 4.16 -13.78 13.28
N GLY A 32 3.99 -13.93 14.59
CA GLY A 32 4.15 -15.20 15.27
C GLY A 32 3.15 -16.26 14.80
N SER A 33 1.88 -15.88 14.56
CA SER A 33 0.87 -16.82 14.06
C SER A 33 1.14 -17.26 12.63
N ALA A 34 1.62 -16.36 11.75
CA ALA A 34 2.04 -16.72 10.39
C ALA A 34 3.20 -17.74 10.40
N VAL A 35 4.20 -17.54 11.27
CA VAL A 35 5.31 -18.52 11.43
C VAL A 35 4.80 -19.86 11.96
N LEU A 36 3.84 -19.85 12.88
CA LEU A 36 3.24 -21.06 13.41
C LEU A 36 2.44 -21.82 12.34
N ILE A 37 1.67 -21.10 11.51
CA ILE A 37 0.96 -21.65 10.35
C ILE A 37 1.96 -22.27 9.37
N GLN A 38 3.07 -21.58 9.07
CA GLN A 38 4.13 -22.12 8.21
C GLN A 38 4.64 -23.47 8.71
N LYS A 39 4.81 -23.62 10.04
CA LYS A 39 5.31 -24.86 10.64
C LYS A 39 4.28 -25.98 10.66
N LEU A 40 3.00 -25.68 10.80
CA LEU A 40 1.93 -26.68 10.86
C LEU A 40 1.44 -27.11 9.47
N ALA A 41 1.44 -26.17 8.52
CA ALA A 41 1.05 -26.37 7.13
C ALA A 41 2.27 -26.55 6.21
N GLU A 42 3.36 -27.12 6.74
CA GLU A 42 4.59 -27.31 5.97
C GLU A 42 4.39 -28.31 4.82
N LYS A 43 4.85 -27.92 3.63
CA LYS A 43 4.61 -28.63 2.36
C LYS A 43 4.87 -30.14 2.36
N ASN A 44 5.84 -30.62 3.15
CA ASN A 44 6.26 -32.02 3.10
C ASN A 44 5.78 -32.88 4.29
N SER A 45 5.15 -32.26 5.31
CA SER A 45 4.89 -32.93 6.59
C SER A 45 3.46 -32.74 7.10
N MET A 46 2.56 -32.17 6.29
CA MET A 46 1.22 -31.87 6.73
C MET A 46 0.36 -33.13 6.89
N THR A 47 -0.36 -33.21 7.99
CA THR A 47 -1.34 -34.26 8.30
C THR A 47 -2.73 -33.62 8.43
N PRO A 48 -3.84 -34.37 8.36
CA PRO A 48 -5.18 -33.81 8.56
C PRO A 48 -5.34 -33.08 9.90
N HIS A 49 -4.66 -33.56 10.95
CA HIS A 49 -4.66 -32.91 12.27
C HIS A 49 -3.92 -31.57 12.24
N THR A 50 -2.73 -31.51 11.63
CA THR A 50 -1.96 -30.26 11.56
C THR A 50 -2.60 -29.25 10.62
N LEU A 51 -3.29 -29.70 9.56
CA LEU A 51 -4.13 -28.87 8.70
C LEU A 51 -5.25 -28.19 9.51
N SER A 52 -6.04 -28.96 10.25
CA SER A 52 -7.12 -28.42 11.10
C SER A 52 -6.58 -27.45 12.16
N GLN A 53 -5.40 -27.74 12.72
CA GLN A 53 -4.74 -26.84 13.67
C GLN A 53 -4.29 -25.53 13.02
N ALA A 54 -3.72 -25.58 11.81
CA ALA A 54 -3.31 -24.39 11.06
C ALA A 54 -4.52 -23.51 10.67
N GLN A 55 -5.61 -24.13 10.20
CA GLN A 55 -6.88 -23.46 9.93
C GLN A 55 -7.38 -22.73 11.17
N LYS A 56 -7.46 -23.43 12.31
CA LYS A 56 -7.92 -22.83 13.58
C LYS A 56 -7.04 -21.66 14.05
N ILE A 57 -5.72 -21.71 13.83
CA ILE A 57 -4.82 -20.62 14.19
C ILE A 57 -5.05 -19.41 13.27
N PHE A 58 -5.22 -19.63 11.98
CA PHE A 58 -5.59 -18.57 11.04
C PHE A 58 -6.91 -17.92 11.46
N GLU A 59 -7.93 -18.74 11.71
CA GLU A 59 -9.25 -18.27 12.15
C GLU A 59 -9.19 -17.46 13.45
N THR A 60 -8.45 -17.95 14.44
CA THR A 60 -8.26 -17.25 15.72
C THR A 60 -7.53 -15.92 15.52
N THR A 61 -6.55 -15.88 14.62
CA THR A 61 -5.80 -14.66 14.28
C THR A 61 -6.71 -13.61 13.67
N ILE A 62 -7.51 -13.99 12.67
CA ILE A 62 -8.48 -13.10 12.02
C ILE A 62 -9.50 -12.58 13.03
N THR A 63 -10.07 -13.46 13.84
CA THR A 63 -11.07 -13.08 14.85
C THR A 63 -10.48 -12.09 15.87
N SER A 64 -9.23 -12.29 16.28
CA SER A 64 -8.53 -11.40 17.23
C SER A 64 -8.16 -10.04 16.62
N CYS A 65 -7.97 -9.99 15.30
CA CYS A 65 -7.61 -8.79 14.56
C CYS A 65 -8.81 -8.07 13.92
N ARG A 66 -10.04 -8.54 14.14
CA ARG A 66 -11.26 -8.01 13.51
C ARG A 66 -11.44 -6.49 13.64
N GLN A 67 -10.96 -5.90 14.74
CA GLN A 67 -11.04 -4.46 15.02
C GLN A 67 -9.82 -3.65 14.51
N SER A 68 -8.87 -4.29 13.84
CA SER A 68 -7.62 -3.67 13.36
C SER A 68 -7.33 -4.15 11.94
N MET A 69 -7.78 -3.36 10.96
CA MET A 69 -7.53 -3.62 9.54
C MET A 69 -6.03 -3.61 9.22
N SER A 70 -5.25 -2.77 9.91
CA SER A 70 -3.78 -2.76 9.81
C SER A 70 -3.16 -4.13 10.16
N CYS A 71 -3.58 -4.73 11.28
CA CYS A 71 -3.12 -6.08 11.67
C CYS A 71 -3.62 -7.16 10.69
N LEU A 72 -4.88 -7.08 10.24
CA LEU A 72 -5.43 -8.01 9.25
C LEU A 72 -4.68 -7.95 7.91
N GLY A 73 -4.38 -6.74 7.41
CA GLY A 73 -3.60 -6.56 6.20
C GLY A 73 -2.20 -7.17 6.33
N THR A 74 -1.59 -7.03 7.51
CA THR A 74 -0.30 -7.68 7.82
C THR A 74 -0.43 -9.21 7.76
N VAL A 75 -1.49 -9.80 8.33
CA VAL A 75 -1.73 -11.25 8.24
C VAL A 75 -1.80 -11.68 6.77
N PHE A 76 -2.59 -10.97 5.96
CA PHE A 76 -2.77 -11.34 4.55
C PHE A 76 -1.47 -11.25 3.76
N ASP A 77 -0.69 -10.18 3.94
CA ASP A 77 0.60 -10.02 3.28
C ASP A 77 1.62 -11.09 3.69
N GLU A 78 1.66 -11.46 4.97
CA GLU A 78 2.57 -12.50 5.45
C GLU A 78 2.19 -13.88 4.92
N ILE A 79 0.91 -14.23 4.93
CA ILE A 79 0.47 -15.51 4.36
C ILE A 79 0.71 -15.51 2.85
N ALA A 80 0.45 -14.41 2.13
CA ALA A 80 0.73 -14.31 0.70
C ALA A 80 2.23 -14.53 0.41
N PHE A 81 3.10 -13.95 1.23
CA PHE A 81 4.54 -14.21 1.14
C PHE A 81 4.88 -15.69 1.37
N LEU A 82 4.26 -16.36 2.34
CA LEU A 82 4.50 -17.80 2.57
C LEU A 82 4.05 -18.67 1.39
N VAL A 83 2.93 -18.33 0.76
CA VAL A 83 2.44 -19.02 -0.45
C VAL A 83 3.38 -18.77 -1.63
N SER A 84 3.82 -17.53 -1.87
CA SER A 84 4.72 -17.21 -3.00
C SER A 84 6.09 -17.87 -2.89
N GLN A 85 6.56 -18.12 -1.66
CA GLN A 85 7.79 -18.87 -1.40
C GLN A 85 7.61 -20.40 -1.45
N ASN A 86 6.42 -20.91 -1.81
CA ASN A 86 6.10 -22.32 -1.90
C ASN A 86 6.37 -23.10 -0.60
N LYS A 87 6.10 -22.45 0.55
CA LYS A 87 6.37 -23.00 1.89
C LYS A 87 5.19 -23.75 2.49
N LEU A 88 3.98 -23.51 1.97
CA LEU A 88 2.74 -24.08 2.47
C LEU A 88 2.26 -25.26 1.62
N HIS A 89 1.57 -26.21 2.24
CA HIS A 89 0.96 -27.35 1.57
C HIS A 89 -0.30 -26.95 0.77
N ILE A 90 -0.54 -27.64 -0.35
CA ILE A 90 -1.62 -27.33 -1.29
C ILE A 90 -3.02 -27.37 -0.67
N ASP A 91 -3.34 -28.36 0.17
CA ASP A 91 -4.68 -28.43 0.81
C ASP A 91 -5.01 -27.21 1.68
N PHE A 92 -4.02 -26.66 2.40
CA PHE A 92 -4.22 -25.43 3.17
C PHE A 92 -4.43 -24.23 2.24
N ILE A 93 -3.69 -24.16 1.13
CA ILE A 93 -3.82 -23.10 0.13
C ILE A 93 -5.21 -23.18 -0.55
N SER A 94 -5.69 -24.37 -0.88
CA SER A 94 -7.01 -24.58 -1.50
C SER A 94 -8.14 -24.13 -0.59
N TRP A 95 -8.09 -24.51 0.69
CA TRP A 95 -9.04 -24.03 1.70
C TRP A 95 -9.01 -22.51 1.84
N LEU A 96 -7.80 -21.93 1.89
CA LEU A 96 -7.62 -20.48 2.01
C LEU A 96 -8.14 -19.73 0.78
N ARG A 97 -7.95 -20.30 -0.41
CA ARG A 97 -8.43 -19.76 -1.69
C ARG A 97 -9.94 -19.63 -1.69
N GLU A 98 -10.67 -20.69 -1.35
CA GLU A 98 -12.14 -20.67 -1.29
C GLU A 98 -12.64 -19.60 -0.30
N LEU A 99 -12.06 -19.58 0.90
CA LEU A 99 -12.42 -18.63 1.93
C LEU A 99 -12.23 -17.16 1.49
N ILE A 100 -11.11 -16.87 0.83
CA ILE A 100 -10.76 -15.49 0.44
C ILE A 100 -11.46 -15.07 -0.84
N ASN A 101 -11.68 -16.00 -1.78
CA ASN A 101 -12.36 -15.70 -3.03
C ASN A 101 -13.74 -15.11 -2.79
N ASP A 102 -14.56 -15.80 -1.99
CA ASP A 102 -15.92 -15.37 -1.71
C ASP A 102 -15.91 -14.01 -0.98
N SER A 103 -15.06 -13.86 0.03
CA SER A 103 -14.92 -12.60 0.77
C SER A 103 -14.43 -11.44 -0.10
N PHE A 104 -13.48 -11.67 -1.01
CA PHE A 104 -12.93 -10.60 -1.84
C PHE A 104 -13.96 -10.13 -2.87
N LEU A 105 -14.62 -11.08 -3.56
CA LEU A 105 -15.66 -10.79 -4.54
C LEU A 105 -16.84 -10.06 -3.88
N ASP A 106 -17.26 -10.47 -2.69
CA ASP A 106 -18.39 -9.84 -1.99
C ASP A 106 -18.09 -8.42 -1.48
N ILE A 107 -16.84 -8.10 -1.15
CA ILE A 107 -16.48 -6.78 -0.57
C ILE A 107 -16.05 -5.80 -1.66
N PHE A 108 -15.24 -6.24 -2.62
CA PHE A 108 -14.51 -5.34 -3.51
C PHE A 108 -14.98 -5.37 -4.96
N VAL A 109 -15.80 -6.33 -5.38
CA VAL A 109 -16.29 -6.46 -6.76
C VAL A 109 -17.79 -6.24 -6.78
N LEU A 110 -18.24 -5.36 -7.68
CA LEU A 110 -19.64 -5.05 -7.94
C LEU A 110 -20.01 -5.55 -9.33
N ASP A 111 -21.16 -6.19 -9.47
CA ASP A 111 -21.73 -6.45 -10.79
C ASP A 111 -22.35 -5.18 -11.40
N ASP A 112 -22.78 -5.25 -12.67
CA ASP A 112 -23.33 -4.08 -13.38
C ASP A 112 -24.59 -3.51 -12.73
N GLU A 113 -25.42 -4.35 -12.08
CA GLU A 113 -26.65 -3.90 -11.43
C GLU A 113 -26.34 -3.23 -10.09
N GLU A 114 -25.39 -3.76 -9.34
CA GLU A 114 -24.89 -3.16 -8.11
C GLU A 114 -24.14 -1.86 -8.35
N MET A 115 -23.38 -1.77 -9.45
CA MET A 115 -22.76 -0.52 -9.86
C MET A 115 -23.80 0.56 -10.13
N LYS A 116 -24.89 0.24 -10.85
CA LYS A 116 -25.99 1.19 -11.08
C LYS A 116 -26.64 1.62 -9.77
N LEU A 117 -26.97 0.66 -8.90
CA LEU A 117 -27.57 0.95 -7.60
C LEU A 117 -26.66 1.83 -6.73
N CYS A 118 -25.35 1.58 -6.76
CA CYS A 118 -24.38 2.36 -6.02
C CYS A 118 -24.23 3.77 -6.60
N ALA A 119 -24.21 3.91 -7.92
CA ALA A 119 -24.21 5.20 -8.60
C ALA A 119 -25.45 6.04 -8.25
N ASP A 120 -26.65 5.44 -8.21
CA ASP A 120 -27.89 6.13 -7.83
C ASP A 120 -27.86 6.62 -6.36
N LYS A 121 -27.32 5.79 -5.45
CA LYS A 121 -27.11 6.19 -4.05
C LYS A 121 -26.11 7.35 -3.94
N ILE A 122 -25.00 7.28 -4.69
CA ILE A 122 -23.97 8.33 -4.73
C ILE A 122 -24.55 9.62 -5.31
N GLU A 123 -25.41 9.55 -6.33
CA GLU A 123 -26.07 10.72 -6.91
C GLU A 123 -27.01 11.41 -5.91
N THR A 124 -27.76 10.61 -5.14
CA THR A 124 -28.59 11.11 -4.04
C THR A 124 -27.72 11.79 -2.97
N LEU A 125 -26.65 11.12 -2.53
CA LEU A 125 -25.72 11.67 -1.54
C LEU A 125 -24.95 12.90 -2.04
N SER A 126 -24.64 12.97 -3.34
CA SER A 126 -24.00 14.13 -3.96
C SER A 126 -24.92 15.35 -3.94
N SER A 127 -26.24 15.14 -3.99
CA SER A 127 -27.23 16.21 -3.88
C SER A 127 -27.31 16.74 -2.44
N ASP A 128 -27.27 15.84 -1.45
CA ASP A 128 -27.35 16.19 -0.03
C ASP A 128 -26.03 16.75 0.53
N PHE A 129 -24.89 16.24 0.05
CA PHE A 129 -23.55 16.56 0.56
C PHE A 129 -22.55 16.92 -0.58
N PRO A 130 -22.80 17.99 -1.36
CA PRO A 130 -22.02 18.32 -2.57
C PRO A 130 -20.54 18.70 -2.33
N ARG A 131 -20.16 18.90 -1.06
CA ARG A 131 -18.77 19.16 -0.64
C ARG A 131 -18.01 17.90 -0.23
N LEU A 132 -18.72 16.80 0.01
CA LEU A 132 -18.18 15.55 0.54
C LEU A 132 -18.31 14.38 -0.44
N VAL A 133 -19.27 14.46 -1.37
CA VAL A 133 -19.56 13.43 -2.36
C VAL A 133 -19.65 14.08 -3.73
N VAL A 134 -19.12 13.38 -4.73
CA VAL A 134 -19.28 13.74 -6.14
C VAL A 134 -19.84 12.55 -6.90
N LYS A 135 -20.64 12.87 -7.92
CA LYS A 135 -21.02 11.92 -8.94
C LYS A 135 -19.77 11.31 -9.56
N SER A 136 -19.80 10.01 -9.71
CA SER A 136 -18.67 9.22 -10.16
C SER A 136 -19.00 8.62 -11.52
N THR A 137 -18.00 8.55 -12.40
CA THR A 137 -18.10 7.91 -13.71
C THR A 137 -17.08 6.80 -13.82
N LEU A 138 -17.42 5.75 -14.57
CA LEU A 138 -16.50 4.67 -14.85
C LEU A 138 -15.26 5.19 -15.59
N TRP A 139 -14.08 4.97 -15.01
CA TRP A 139 -12.82 5.38 -15.61
C TRP A 139 -11.93 4.16 -15.86
N MET A 140 -11.36 4.11 -17.06
CA MET A 140 -10.51 3.06 -17.61
C MET A 140 -11.23 1.75 -17.95
N GLU A 141 -12.34 1.83 -18.69
CA GLU A 141 -12.97 0.66 -19.33
C GLU A 141 -11.91 -0.10 -20.15
N LEU A 142 -11.63 -1.32 -19.71
CA LEU A 142 -10.92 -2.30 -20.52
C LEU A 142 -11.96 -3.07 -21.33
N GLU A 143 -11.65 -3.35 -22.59
CA GLU A 143 -12.57 -4.03 -23.51
C GLU A 143 -13.12 -5.32 -22.88
N ASN A 144 -14.45 -5.47 -22.89
CA ASN A 144 -15.20 -6.66 -22.45
C ASN A 144 -15.17 -6.97 -20.94
N CYS A 145 -15.22 -5.96 -20.07
CA CYS A 145 -15.34 -6.18 -18.62
C CYS A 145 -16.77 -5.94 -18.14
N GLU A 146 -17.38 -6.95 -17.52
CA GLU A 146 -18.66 -6.84 -16.79
C GLU A 146 -18.36 -6.50 -15.32
N GLY A 147 -19.04 -5.51 -14.77
CA GLY A 147 -18.88 -5.05 -13.38
C GLY A 147 -17.68 -4.12 -13.12
N GLY A 148 -17.42 -3.82 -11.85
CA GLY A 148 -16.36 -2.90 -11.44
C GLY A 148 -15.94 -3.04 -9.98
N LEU A 149 -15.00 -2.21 -9.54
CA LEU A 149 -14.51 -2.29 -8.17
C LEU A 149 -15.17 -1.30 -7.22
N ASN A 150 -15.46 -1.77 -6.01
CA ASN A 150 -16.03 -1.00 -4.92
C ASN A 150 -14.98 -0.10 -4.22
N ILE A 151 -14.16 0.67 -4.95
CA ILE A 151 -13.10 1.50 -4.32
C ILE A 151 -13.67 2.83 -3.80
N TYR A 152 -14.37 3.57 -4.65
CA TYR A 152 -14.90 4.89 -4.30
C TYR A 152 -16.00 4.84 -3.23
N PRO A 153 -16.99 3.93 -3.31
CA PRO A 153 -18.01 3.84 -2.25
C PRO A 153 -17.41 3.42 -0.90
N LEU A 154 -16.44 2.49 -0.89
CA LEU A 154 -15.70 2.16 0.34
C LEU A 154 -14.87 3.33 0.87
N ALA A 155 -14.34 4.21 0.02
CA ALA A 155 -13.64 5.41 0.46
C ALA A 155 -14.60 6.44 1.11
N LEU A 156 -15.84 6.54 0.62
CA LEU A 156 -16.86 7.43 1.19
C LEU A 156 -17.23 7.04 2.63
N ARG A 157 -17.16 5.75 2.99
CA ARG A 157 -17.41 5.26 4.37
C ARG A 157 -16.45 5.83 5.41
N LEU A 158 -15.29 6.32 4.99
CA LEU A 158 -14.30 6.96 5.86
C LEU A 158 -14.62 8.43 6.15
N ILE A 159 -15.48 9.08 5.36
CA ILE A 159 -15.83 10.48 5.55
C ILE A 159 -16.77 10.61 6.75
N ARG A 160 -16.41 11.48 7.70
CA ARG A 160 -17.28 11.82 8.82
C ARG A 160 -18.44 12.70 8.37
N GLY A 161 -19.64 12.38 8.83
CA GLY A 161 -20.85 13.16 8.56
C GLY A 161 -21.72 12.61 7.43
N LEU A 162 -21.27 11.58 6.70
CA LEU A 162 -22.14 10.81 5.81
C LEU A 162 -22.96 9.78 6.60
N PRO A 163 -24.20 9.48 6.17
CA PRO A 163 -24.96 8.36 6.69
C PRO A 163 -24.25 7.03 6.41
N ASP A 164 -24.33 6.10 7.35
CA ASP A 164 -23.75 4.75 7.23
C ASP A 164 -24.55 3.85 6.26
N ASP A 165 -25.53 4.40 5.53
CA ASP A 165 -26.44 3.70 4.61
C ASP A 165 -25.79 3.27 3.28
N LEU A 166 -24.51 3.58 3.09
CA LEU A 166 -23.65 3.01 2.05
C LEU A 166 -23.20 1.57 2.36
N LYS A 167 -23.71 0.95 3.43
CA LYS A 167 -23.51 -0.48 3.70
C LYS A 167 -24.28 -1.29 2.66
N ASP A 168 -23.56 -1.89 1.72
CA ASP A 168 -24.16 -2.85 0.81
C ASP A 168 -24.75 -4.03 1.59
N THR A 169 -26.00 -4.35 1.27
CA THR A 169 -26.86 -5.35 1.91
C THR A 169 -26.52 -6.77 1.45
N ARG A 170 -25.24 -7.14 1.45
CA ARG A 170 -24.85 -8.55 1.39
C ARG A 170 -24.54 -9.00 2.82
N PRO A 171 -25.36 -9.88 3.44
CA PRO A 171 -24.98 -10.51 4.69
C PRO A 171 -23.81 -11.46 4.38
N LEU A 172 -22.57 -11.01 4.57
CA LEU A 172 -21.44 -11.93 4.60
C LEU A 172 -21.67 -12.88 5.78
N ALA A 173 -21.83 -14.16 5.50
CA ALA A 173 -21.87 -15.20 6.51
C ALA A 173 -20.48 -15.83 6.58
N GLY A 174 -19.66 -15.46 7.58
CA GLY A 174 -18.38 -16.12 7.75
C GLY A 174 -17.36 -15.37 8.59
N ILE A 175 -16.17 -15.97 8.71
CA ILE A 175 -15.08 -15.43 9.52
C ILE A 175 -14.46 -14.15 8.94
N LEU A 176 -14.64 -13.91 7.64
CA LEU A 176 -14.22 -12.71 6.92
C LEU A 176 -15.37 -11.70 6.72
N ASP A 177 -16.47 -11.81 7.47
CA ASP A 177 -17.49 -10.76 7.50
C ASP A 177 -16.93 -9.51 8.19
N PHE A 178 -16.43 -8.56 7.40
CA PHE A 178 -15.97 -7.26 7.88
C PHE A 178 -16.96 -6.14 7.53
N SER A 179 -18.17 -6.47 7.07
CA SER A 179 -19.16 -5.52 6.53
C SER A 179 -19.43 -4.29 7.43
N ASN A 180 -19.27 -4.43 8.74
CA ASN A 180 -19.50 -3.38 9.73
C ASN A 180 -18.32 -2.40 9.93
N GLU A 181 -17.12 -2.75 9.47
CA GLU A 181 -15.92 -1.93 9.67
C GLU A 181 -15.86 -0.76 8.67
N LYS A 182 -15.41 0.42 9.11
CA LYS A 182 -15.39 1.62 8.23
C LYS A 182 -14.17 1.67 7.32
N ASN A 183 -13.05 1.08 7.74
CA ASN A 183 -11.76 1.16 7.05
C ASN A 183 -11.43 -0.07 6.18
N LEU A 184 -12.46 -0.71 5.61
CA LEU A 184 -12.32 -1.91 4.78
C LEU A 184 -11.39 -1.72 3.58
N ILE A 185 -11.38 -0.51 3.03
CA ILE A 185 -10.56 -0.18 1.87
C ILE A 185 -9.06 -0.38 2.13
N ALA A 186 -8.61 -0.33 3.39
CA ALA A 186 -7.23 -0.61 3.75
C ALA A 186 -6.80 -2.07 3.48
N LEU A 187 -7.75 -3.01 3.43
CA LEU A 187 -7.48 -4.42 3.16
C LEU A 187 -7.35 -4.75 1.67
N LEU A 188 -7.89 -3.90 0.78
CA LEU A 188 -8.01 -4.14 -0.66
C LEU A 188 -6.74 -4.76 -1.27
N CYS A 189 -5.59 -4.10 -1.11
CA CYS A 189 -4.35 -4.54 -1.74
C CYS A 189 -3.79 -5.82 -1.10
N SER A 190 -3.89 -5.95 0.22
CA SER A 190 -3.38 -7.11 0.96
C SER A 190 -4.20 -8.39 0.69
N GLN A 191 -5.52 -8.26 0.65
CA GLN A 191 -6.43 -9.38 0.36
C GLN A 191 -6.35 -9.77 -1.12
N PHE A 192 -6.27 -8.80 -2.03
CA PHE A 192 -6.03 -9.07 -3.45
C PHE A 192 -4.72 -9.84 -3.66
N LYS A 193 -3.62 -9.41 -3.02
CA LYS A 193 -2.32 -10.10 -3.10
C LYS A 193 -2.44 -11.55 -2.65
N LEU A 194 -3.09 -11.79 -1.51
CA LEU A 194 -3.26 -13.14 -0.99
C LEU A 194 -4.15 -14.00 -1.90
N TRP A 195 -5.30 -13.48 -2.32
CA TRP A 195 -6.20 -14.14 -3.26
C TRP A 195 -5.45 -14.59 -4.52
N GLN A 196 -4.76 -13.67 -5.18
CA GLN A 196 -4.00 -13.97 -6.40
C GLN A 196 -2.86 -14.96 -6.16
N THR A 197 -2.16 -14.87 -5.03
CA THR A 197 -1.07 -15.80 -4.73
C THR A 197 -1.62 -17.22 -4.48
N CYS A 198 -2.79 -17.34 -3.85
CA CYS A 198 -3.49 -18.61 -3.70
C CYS A 198 -3.99 -19.18 -5.03
N GLU A 199 -4.53 -18.34 -5.92
CA GLU A 199 -4.95 -18.73 -7.27
C GLU A 199 -3.77 -19.29 -8.07
N THR A 200 -2.67 -18.52 -8.15
CA THR A 200 -1.47 -18.92 -8.90
C THR A 200 -0.83 -20.20 -8.34
N ALA A 201 -0.84 -20.40 -7.02
CA ALA A 201 -0.32 -21.62 -6.41
C ALA A 201 -1.18 -22.87 -6.66
N THR A 202 -2.48 -22.72 -6.96
CA THR A 202 -3.42 -23.82 -7.16
C THR A 202 -3.63 -24.15 -8.65
N THR A 203 -3.81 -23.13 -9.49
CA THR A 203 -4.10 -23.31 -10.92
C THR A 203 -2.88 -23.14 -11.81
N GLY A 204 -1.81 -22.50 -11.32
CA GLY A 204 -0.63 -22.16 -12.12
C GLY A 204 -0.88 -21.08 -13.17
N ILE A 205 -2.07 -20.46 -13.18
CA ILE A 205 -2.46 -19.41 -14.12
C ILE A 205 -2.56 -18.09 -13.36
N ASN A 206 -1.94 -17.05 -13.91
CA ASN A 206 -2.13 -15.69 -13.42
C ASN A 206 -3.48 -15.20 -13.97
N GLY A 207 -4.55 -15.28 -13.18
CA GLY A 207 -5.89 -14.84 -13.60
C GLY A 207 -5.91 -13.38 -14.03
N SER A 208 -6.51 -13.03 -15.17
CA SER A 208 -6.55 -11.65 -15.67
C SER A 208 -7.53 -10.82 -14.83
N PHE A 209 -7.04 -9.78 -14.14
CA PHE A 209 -7.88 -8.86 -13.37
C PHE A 209 -7.94 -7.48 -14.06
N THR A 210 -9.13 -7.11 -14.49
CA THR A 210 -9.43 -5.81 -15.11
C THR A 210 -10.04 -4.88 -14.05
N LEU A 211 -9.86 -3.56 -14.23
CA LEU A 211 -10.14 -2.59 -13.17
C LEU A 211 -10.90 -1.41 -13.72
N ASN A 212 -11.87 -1.00 -12.93
CA ASN A 212 -12.80 0.09 -13.13
C ASN A 212 -12.71 0.98 -11.88
N VAL A 213 -12.24 2.21 -12.03
CA VAL A 213 -12.06 3.18 -10.92
C VAL A 213 -12.90 4.42 -11.25
N GLU A 214 -13.48 5.13 -10.28
CA GLU A 214 -14.36 6.27 -10.58
C GLU A 214 -13.81 7.62 -10.06
N TYR A 215 -14.16 8.75 -10.72
CA TYR A 215 -13.57 10.09 -10.49
C TYR A 215 -14.55 11.28 -10.66
N ASP A 216 -14.48 12.30 -9.77
CA ASP A 216 -14.73 13.75 -10.02
C ASP A 216 -14.27 14.63 -8.81
N GLN A 217 -14.07 15.94 -8.95
CA GLN A 217 -13.05 16.78 -8.28
C GLN A 217 -13.45 17.51 -6.95
N THR A 218 -14.67 17.37 -6.42
CA THR A 218 -15.15 18.13 -5.24
C THR A 218 -15.05 17.40 -3.88
N ALA A 219 -15.08 16.06 -3.84
CA ALA A 219 -14.99 15.21 -2.63
C ALA A 219 -13.55 14.86 -2.23
N ARG A 220 -12.73 15.88 -1.98
CA ARG A 220 -11.25 15.76 -1.94
C ARG A 220 -10.68 14.66 -1.03
N HIS A 221 -11.30 14.39 0.13
CA HIS A 221 -10.82 13.35 1.06
C HIS A 221 -11.07 11.93 0.55
N ALA A 222 -12.30 11.60 0.12
CA ALA A 222 -12.58 10.28 -0.46
C ALA A 222 -11.78 10.07 -1.74
N LEU A 223 -11.67 11.09 -2.59
CA LEU A 223 -10.87 11.00 -3.81
C LEU A 223 -9.41 10.74 -3.55
N CYS A 224 -8.76 11.45 -2.61
CA CYS A 224 -7.38 11.15 -2.23
C CYS A 224 -7.23 9.70 -1.78
N THR A 225 -8.18 9.20 -0.97
CA THR A 225 -8.20 7.80 -0.54
C THR A 225 -8.39 6.82 -1.71
N THR A 226 -9.34 7.07 -2.61
CA THR A 226 -9.60 6.26 -3.80
C THR A 226 -8.39 6.22 -4.72
N LEU A 227 -7.78 7.37 -5.02
CA LEU A 227 -6.59 7.45 -5.86
C LEU A 227 -5.40 6.73 -5.22
N PHE A 228 -5.19 6.93 -3.91
CA PHE A 228 -4.13 6.24 -3.18
C PHE A 228 -4.31 4.72 -3.21
N GLN A 229 -5.53 4.22 -3.02
CA GLN A 229 -5.82 2.78 -3.05
C GLN A 229 -5.76 2.21 -4.47
N ALA A 230 -6.25 2.94 -5.48
CA ALA A 230 -6.13 2.56 -6.89
C ALA A 230 -4.65 2.49 -7.34
N LEU A 231 -3.82 3.45 -6.92
CA LEU A 231 -2.37 3.42 -7.16
C LEU A 231 -1.73 2.17 -6.57
N ASN A 232 -2.04 1.85 -5.31
CA ASN A 232 -1.51 0.66 -4.65
C ASN A 232 -1.98 -0.63 -5.32
N LEU A 233 -3.24 -0.69 -5.74
CA LEU A 233 -3.79 -1.82 -6.46
C LEU A 233 -3.11 -2.01 -7.82
N PHE A 234 -2.88 -0.93 -8.59
CA PHE A 234 -2.14 -1.02 -9.85
C PHE A 234 -0.70 -1.48 -9.66
N ARG A 235 -0.02 -1.03 -8.60
CA ARG A 235 1.32 -1.51 -8.25
C ARG A 235 1.28 -3.01 -7.91
N GLU A 236 0.26 -3.48 -7.21
CA GLU A 236 0.09 -4.92 -6.95
C GLU A 236 -0.27 -5.71 -8.22
N LEU A 237 -1.07 -5.17 -9.14
CA LEU A 237 -1.28 -5.79 -10.45
C LEU A 237 0.03 -5.98 -11.20
N LEU A 238 0.88 -4.94 -11.21
CA LEU A 238 2.20 -5.07 -11.83
C LEU A 238 3.02 -6.17 -11.15
N ASN A 239 2.97 -6.28 -9.81
CA ASN A 239 3.64 -7.38 -9.09
C ASN A 239 3.12 -8.76 -9.51
N CYS A 240 1.81 -8.89 -9.74
CA CYS A 240 1.18 -10.15 -10.13
C CYS A 240 1.44 -10.55 -11.59
N PHE A 241 1.51 -9.58 -12.52
CA PHE A 241 1.52 -9.86 -13.96
C PHE A 241 2.81 -9.46 -14.67
N GLY A 242 3.66 -8.63 -14.05
CA GLY A 242 4.84 -8.05 -14.70
C GLY A 242 5.92 -9.06 -15.10
N PHE A 243 5.86 -10.29 -14.57
CA PHE A 243 6.75 -11.41 -14.90
C PHE A 243 6.19 -12.38 -15.96
N VAL A 244 4.95 -12.19 -16.41
CA VAL A 244 4.31 -13.05 -17.41
C VAL A 244 4.85 -12.71 -18.80
N SER A 245 5.35 -13.71 -19.53
CA SER A 245 5.97 -13.49 -20.86
C SER A 245 4.96 -13.37 -22.02
N GLU A 246 3.66 -13.27 -21.74
CA GLU A 246 2.61 -13.20 -22.75
C GLU A 246 2.39 -11.77 -23.25
N LYS A 247 2.45 -11.56 -24.58
CA LYS A 247 2.35 -10.22 -25.19
C LYS A 247 1.08 -9.46 -24.80
N ALA A 248 -0.07 -10.12 -24.72
CA ALA A 248 -1.33 -9.48 -24.32
C ALA A 248 -1.27 -8.95 -22.89
N THR A 249 -0.83 -9.77 -21.93
CA THR A 249 -0.64 -9.38 -20.53
C THR A 249 0.36 -8.24 -20.37
N MET A 250 1.44 -8.26 -21.16
CA MET A 250 2.45 -7.21 -21.12
C MET A 250 1.93 -5.86 -21.61
N ARG A 251 1.02 -5.84 -22.60
CA ARG A 251 0.33 -4.61 -23.03
C ARG A 251 -0.50 -4.02 -21.88
N PHE A 252 -1.24 -4.85 -21.16
CA PHE A 252 -2.00 -4.40 -20.01
C PHE A 252 -1.09 -3.90 -18.88
N CYS A 253 0.03 -4.56 -18.61
CA CYS A 253 1.01 -4.08 -17.63
C CYS A 253 1.55 -2.69 -18.01
N LEU A 254 1.90 -2.47 -19.28
CA LEU A 254 2.34 -1.16 -19.74
C LEU A 254 1.26 -0.09 -19.60
N LEU A 255 0.02 -0.43 -19.96
CA LEU A 255 -1.11 0.46 -19.77
C LEU A 255 -1.33 0.80 -18.27
N ARG A 256 -1.11 -0.16 -17.36
CA ARG A 256 -1.13 0.12 -15.92
C ARG A 256 0.00 1.04 -15.46
N VAL A 257 1.20 0.93 -16.01
CA VAL A 257 2.29 1.90 -15.75
C VAL A 257 1.83 3.31 -16.14
N ARG A 258 1.24 3.49 -17.33
CA ARG A 258 0.65 4.77 -17.77
C ARG A 258 -0.39 5.28 -16.78
N HIS A 259 -1.32 4.42 -16.38
CA HIS A 259 -2.35 4.78 -15.43
C HIS A 259 -1.79 5.21 -14.07
N ILE A 260 -0.74 4.53 -13.56
CA ILE A 260 -0.03 4.95 -12.34
C ILE A 260 0.50 6.37 -12.49
N MET A 261 1.18 6.68 -13.59
CA MET A 261 1.76 8.01 -13.82
C MET A 261 0.69 9.11 -13.89
N VAL A 262 -0.45 8.83 -14.54
CA VAL A 262 -1.59 9.74 -14.61
C VAL A 262 -2.22 9.95 -13.22
N LEU A 263 -2.45 8.85 -12.49
CA LEU A 263 -3.00 8.90 -11.13
C LEU A 263 -2.10 9.65 -10.14
N GLU A 264 -0.78 9.50 -10.25
CA GLU A 264 0.17 10.25 -9.41
C GLU A 264 0.05 11.76 -9.64
N LYS A 265 -0.15 12.21 -10.88
CA LYS A 265 -0.37 13.63 -11.20
C LYS A 265 -1.68 14.14 -10.57
N TYR A 266 -2.76 13.38 -10.64
CA TYR A 266 -4.03 13.75 -10.01
C TYR A 266 -3.94 13.79 -8.49
N LEU A 267 -3.28 12.79 -7.88
CA LEU A 267 -3.07 12.76 -6.44
C LEU A 267 -2.30 13.99 -5.95
N VAL A 268 -1.21 14.36 -6.63
CA VAL A 268 -0.43 15.57 -6.31
C VAL A 268 -1.29 16.83 -6.40
N SER A 269 -2.11 16.95 -7.45
CA SER A 269 -3.02 18.09 -7.63
C SER A 269 -4.01 18.24 -6.48
N ILE A 270 -4.60 17.14 -6.01
CA ILE A 270 -5.59 17.18 -4.91
C ILE A 270 -4.89 17.44 -3.58
N LEU A 271 -3.77 16.78 -3.31
CA LEU A 271 -3.00 16.93 -2.06
C LEU A 271 -2.55 18.37 -1.82
N ALA A 272 -2.16 19.10 -2.86
CA ALA A 272 -1.77 20.51 -2.75
C ALA A 272 -2.88 21.39 -2.15
N SER A 273 -4.14 20.98 -2.29
CA SER A 273 -5.31 21.72 -1.79
C SER A 273 -5.89 21.17 -0.48
N LEU A 274 -5.36 20.05 0.05
CA LEU A 274 -6.01 19.25 1.09
C LEU A 274 -5.11 19.01 2.32
N PRO A 275 -4.94 20.01 3.21
CA PRO A 275 -4.25 19.82 4.47
C PRO A 275 -5.05 18.89 5.40
N GLY A 276 -4.39 17.94 6.04
CA GLY A 276 -4.96 17.07 7.07
C GLY A 276 -5.56 15.74 6.59
N TRP A 277 -5.51 15.42 5.29
CA TRP A 277 -5.78 14.06 4.83
C TRP A 277 -4.75 13.09 5.42
N ILE A 278 -5.14 11.86 5.74
CA ILE A 278 -4.26 10.83 6.28
C ILE A 278 -4.53 9.53 5.49
N PRO A 279 -3.49 8.84 5.00
CA PRO A 279 -3.63 7.54 4.34
C PRO A 279 -4.41 6.53 5.20
N PRO A 280 -5.35 5.75 4.61
CA PRO A 280 -6.21 4.83 5.37
C PRO A 280 -5.46 3.83 6.26
N ASN A 281 -4.30 3.36 5.81
CA ASN A 281 -3.46 2.42 6.53
C ASN A 281 -2.88 3.01 7.83
N LEU A 282 -2.77 4.33 7.93
CA LEU A 282 -2.27 5.04 9.12
C LEU A 282 -3.39 5.54 10.04
N LEU A 283 -4.67 5.43 9.64
CA LEU A 283 -5.80 5.91 10.44
C LEU A 283 -5.96 5.13 11.75
N GLU A 284 -5.59 3.84 11.77
CA GLU A 284 -5.75 2.97 12.93
C GLU A 284 -4.55 2.98 13.89
N GLU A 285 -3.33 3.14 13.36
CA GLU A 285 -2.10 3.11 14.18
C GLU A 285 -2.05 4.25 15.23
N ASN A 286 -2.86 5.29 15.05
CA ASN A 286 -2.87 6.47 15.91
C ASN A 286 -3.88 6.43 17.06
N ILE A 287 -4.82 5.48 17.06
CA ILE A 287 -5.85 5.35 18.13
C ILE A 287 -5.21 4.87 19.44
N ASP A 288 -4.13 4.07 19.35
CA ASP A 288 -3.44 3.47 20.50
C ASP A 288 -2.52 4.42 21.28
N SER A 289 -2.39 5.67 20.84
CA SER A 289 -1.64 6.71 21.56
C SER A 289 -2.45 7.45 22.64
N GLY A 290 -3.66 6.97 22.96
CA GLY A 290 -4.57 7.61 23.91
C GLY A 290 -5.50 8.63 23.27
N PHE A 291 -5.77 8.50 21.96
CA PHE A 291 -6.72 9.34 21.26
C PHE A 291 -8.12 8.77 21.44
N ASN A 292 -8.85 9.28 22.43
CA ASN A 292 -10.27 8.99 22.58
C ASN A 292 -10.99 9.31 21.26
N SER A 293 -11.61 8.30 20.66
CA SER A 293 -12.45 8.40 19.45
C SER A 293 -13.72 9.24 19.64
N GLN A 294 -13.87 9.94 20.77
CA GLN A 294 -14.92 10.93 21.05
C GLN A 294 -14.44 12.38 20.95
N SER A 295 -13.16 12.63 20.71
CA SER A 295 -12.63 13.97 20.47
C SER A 295 -11.53 13.92 19.43
N LEU A 296 -11.88 14.18 18.17
CA LEU A 296 -10.88 14.81 17.31
C LEU A 296 -10.68 16.22 17.83
N PRO A 297 -9.48 16.60 18.27
CA PRO A 297 -9.20 17.98 18.55
C PRO A 297 -9.27 18.74 17.23
N GLU A 298 -9.91 19.91 17.25
CA GLU A 298 -9.69 21.03 16.31
C GLU A 298 -8.22 21.52 16.28
N THR A 299 -7.27 20.75 16.82
CA THR A 299 -5.87 21.12 16.95
C THR A 299 -4.98 19.92 16.62
N VAL A 300 -4.55 19.85 15.35
CA VAL A 300 -3.44 19.00 14.93
C VAL A 300 -2.17 19.59 15.56
N PHE A 301 -1.42 18.78 16.32
CA PHE A 301 -0.17 19.22 16.94
C PHE A 301 0.87 19.49 15.86
N VAL A 302 1.36 20.72 15.84
CA VAL A 302 2.30 21.23 14.83
C VAL A 302 3.74 20.94 15.27
N SER A 303 4.57 20.47 14.33
CA SER A 303 6.02 20.39 14.52
C SER A 303 6.60 21.80 14.78
N SER A 304 7.57 21.92 15.69
CA SER A 304 8.25 23.19 15.97
C SER A 304 8.88 23.84 14.72
N ALA A 305 9.21 23.06 13.70
CA ALA A 305 9.71 23.56 12.42
C ALA A 305 8.60 24.24 11.59
N THR A 306 7.40 23.67 11.58
CA THR A 306 6.24 24.23 10.86
C THR A 306 5.71 25.50 11.54
N ILE A 307 5.78 25.59 12.89
CA ILE A 307 5.49 26.84 13.62
C ILE A 307 6.51 27.93 13.27
N SER A 308 7.77 27.56 13.03
CA SER A 308 8.84 28.49 12.67
C SER A 308 8.64 29.04 11.25
N LEU A 309 8.23 28.19 10.30
CA LEU A 309 7.88 28.60 8.94
C LEU A 309 6.68 29.56 8.92
N MET A 310 5.62 29.28 9.68
CA MET A 310 4.44 30.15 9.79
C MET A 310 4.74 31.51 10.43
N LYS A 311 5.76 31.59 11.30
CA LYS A 311 6.22 32.85 11.89
C LYS A 311 6.98 33.73 10.89
N GLU A 312 7.70 33.14 9.94
CA GLU A 312 8.40 33.91 8.90
C GLU A 312 7.42 34.51 7.89
N THR A 313 6.34 33.79 7.53
CA THR A 313 5.35 34.28 6.57
C THR A 313 4.42 35.38 7.13
N SER A 314 4.48 35.67 8.44
CA SER A 314 3.62 36.67 9.11
C SER A 314 4.34 37.97 9.47
N MET A 315 5.59 38.16 9.04
CA MET A 315 6.45 39.32 9.40
C MET A 315 6.71 40.27 8.22
N THR A 316 5.73 40.47 7.35
CA THR A 316 5.63 41.69 6.52
C THR A 316 4.28 42.33 6.76
N LEU A 317 4.15 43.03 7.89
CA LEU A 317 3.37 44.26 8.08
C LEU A 317 3.44 44.67 9.56
N THR A 318 3.86 45.91 9.78
CA THR A 318 3.94 46.68 11.05
C THR A 318 5.31 46.74 11.75
N GLN A 319 6.10 47.73 11.33
CA GLN A 319 6.98 48.47 12.22
C GLN A 319 6.13 49.22 13.25
N ASN A 320 6.46 49.08 14.54
CA ASN A 320 6.96 50.16 15.39
C ASN A 320 6.93 49.79 16.88
N GLY A 321 8.01 50.12 17.58
CA GLY A 321 7.91 50.60 18.96
C GLY A 321 8.28 49.63 20.08
N SER A 322 9.54 49.75 20.51
CA SER A 322 9.91 49.93 21.93
C SER A 322 10.22 48.70 22.81
N GLN A 323 11.40 48.82 23.41
CA GLN A 323 12.06 48.00 24.42
C GLN A 323 11.19 47.70 25.65
N VAL A 324 11.47 46.59 26.37
CA VAL A 324 12.00 46.61 27.75
C VAL A 324 12.26 45.18 28.25
N THR A 325 13.39 45.07 28.94
CA THR A 325 14.02 43.98 29.68
C THR A 325 13.17 43.34 30.79
N THR A 326 13.42 42.07 31.15
CA THR A 326 14.06 41.70 32.45
C THR A 326 14.30 40.19 32.61
N LYS A 327 15.42 39.90 33.29
CA LYS A 327 15.93 38.61 33.75
C LYS A 327 15.19 38.17 35.01
N ASN A 328 15.11 36.86 35.30
CA ASN A 328 15.56 36.37 36.62
C ASN A 328 15.87 34.87 36.71
N ARG A 329 16.84 34.58 37.59
CA ARG A 329 17.58 33.35 37.82
C ARG A 329 16.91 32.41 38.84
N LYS A 330 17.09 31.11 38.58
CA LYS A 330 17.48 29.99 39.49
C LYS A 330 16.92 29.93 40.92
N SER A 331 16.36 28.77 41.27
CA SER A 331 16.72 28.06 42.50
C SER A 331 16.56 26.55 42.33
N ALA A 332 17.57 25.82 42.78
CA ALA A 332 17.66 24.36 42.80
C ALA A 332 17.77 23.90 44.24
N ARG A 333 17.00 22.89 44.67
CA ARG A 333 17.48 21.84 45.59
C ARG A 333 16.56 20.61 45.67
N ASN A 334 17.10 19.50 45.16
CA ASN A 334 17.04 18.10 45.61
C ASN A 334 15.76 17.48 46.18
N GLY A 335 15.21 16.54 45.40
CA GLY A 335 14.60 15.30 45.90
C GLY A 335 15.07 14.12 45.02
N ARG A 336 15.88 13.22 45.58
CA ARG A 336 16.27 11.94 44.97
C ARG A 336 15.13 10.95 45.16
N THR A 337 14.68 10.30 44.08
CA THR A 337 14.32 8.86 43.90
C THR A 337 13.10 8.67 43.01
N SER A 338 13.33 8.36 41.72
CA SER A 338 12.58 7.37 40.91
C SER A 338 13.06 7.42 39.44
N LYS A 339 14.29 6.96 39.19
CA LYS A 339 14.72 6.62 37.82
C LYS A 339 14.20 5.23 37.52
N LEU A 340 13.00 5.13 36.95
CA LEU A 340 12.53 3.94 36.24
C LEU A 340 11.46 4.38 35.24
N LEU A 341 11.71 4.04 33.97
CA LEU A 341 10.77 4.06 32.84
C LEU A 341 10.43 5.43 32.24
N SER A 342 11.39 6.03 31.53
CA SER A 342 11.06 6.85 30.35
C SER A 342 11.24 5.98 29.10
N SER A 343 10.25 5.15 28.78
CA SER A 343 10.14 4.59 27.43
C SER A 343 9.89 5.75 26.47
N SER A 344 10.88 6.04 25.65
CA SER A 344 10.77 6.89 24.47
C SER A 344 9.74 6.28 23.52
N ALA A 345 8.45 6.59 23.72
CA ALA A 345 7.44 6.39 22.69
C ALA A 345 7.82 7.31 21.52
N LYS A 346 8.32 6.72 20.42
CA LYS A 346 8.47 7.44 19.16
C LYS A 346 7.08 7.89 18.74
N ARG A 347 6.75 9.16 18.95
CA ARG A 347 5.55 9.77 18.35
C ARG A 347 5.83 9.85 16.85
N PHE A 348 4.95 9.27 16.05
CA PHE A 348 4.95 9.50 14.62
C PHE A 348 4.40 10.91 14.39
N ASP A 349 5.26 11.83 13.97
CA ASP A 349 4.83 13.17 13.59
C ASP A 349 4.12 13.07 12.23
N ILE A 350 2.78 13.12 12.23
CA ILE A 350 1.98 13.05 11.01
C ILE A 350 2.08 14.42 10.31
N PRO A 351 2.50 14.47 9.03
CA PRO A 351 2.60 15.73 8.31
C PRO A 351 1.20 16.30 8.02
N LEU A 352 1.08 17.63 8.13
CA LEU A 352 -0.18 18.34 7.83
C LEU A 352 -0.46 18.39 6.32
N ILE A 353 0.58 18.36 5.50
CA ILE A 353 0.52 18.35 4.03
C ILE A 353 1.43 17.22 3.57
N TRP A 354 0.90 16.37 2.70
CA TRP A 354 1.67 15.26 2.13
C TRP A 354 2.27 15.68 0.79
N GLU A 355 3.55 15.45 0.62
CA GLU A 355 4.17 15.42 -0.69
C GLU A 355 4.17 13.98 -1.23
N LEU A 356 4.24 13.83 -2.56
CA LEU A 356 4.32 12.50 -3.18
C LEU A 356 5.51 11.69 -2.62
N LYS A 357 6.63 12.36 -2.31
CA LYS A 357 7.83 11.74 -1.73
C LYS A 357 7.59 11.11 -0.36
N ASP A 358 6.72 11.71 0.46
CA ASP A 358 6.37 11.19 1.78
C ASP A 358 5.37 10.04 1.70
N LEU A 359 4.60 9.96 0.61
CA LEU A 359 3.66 8.87 0.35
C LEU A 359 4.32 7.66 -0.32
N ARG A 360 5.43 7.83 -1.05
CA ARG A 360 6.15 6.71 -1.71
C ARG A 360 6.44 5.53 -0.77
N PRO A 361 6.91 5.73 0.48
CA PRO A 361 7.18 4.62 1.40
C PRO A 361 5.91 3.94 1.94
N LEU A 362 4.76 4.60 1.84
CA LEU A 362 3.45 4.05 2.21
C LEU A 362 2.77 3.34 1.03
N MET A 363 3.31 3.48 -0.18
CA MET A 363 2.83 2.78 -1.36
C MET A 363 3.44 1.37 -1.44
N ARG A 364 2.74 0.45 -2.11
CA ARG A 364 3.21 -0.92 -2.34
C ARG A 364 4.53 -0.91 -3.12
N GLU A 365 5.51 -1.64 -2.60
CA GLU A 365 6.79 -1.84 -3.29
C GLU A 365 6.57 -2.62 -4.60
N LEU A 366 7.22 -2.19 -5.69
CA LEU A 366 7.23 -2.98 -6.92
C LEU A 366 8.18 -4.17 -6.73
N GLU A 367 7.81 -5.37 -7.14
CA GLU A 367 8.69 -6.53 -7.03
C GLU A 367 9.71 -6.56 -8.16
N LEU A 368 10.85 -7.24 -7.97
CA LEU A 368 11.87 -7.36 -9.03
C LEU A 368 11.33 -8.01 -10.32
N GLY A 369 10.28 -8.83 -10.20
CA GLY A 369 9.62 -9.45 -11.35
C GLY A 369 8.93 -8.43 -12.28
N VAL A 370 8.61 -7.22 -11.82
CA VAL A 370 7.98 -6.19 -12.66
C VAL A 370 8.92 -5.74 -13.78
N PHE A 371 10.23 -5.74 -13.54
CA PHE A 371 11.19 -5.18 -14.49
C PHE A 371 11.42 -6.03 -15.73
N SER A 372 10.84 -7.24 -15.84
CA SER A 372 10.80 -7.94 -17.12
C SER A 372 10.01 -7.17 -18.18
N ILE A 373 9.15 -6.21 -17.81
CA ILE A 373 8.51 -5.28 -18.75
C ILE A 373 9.54 -4.56 -19.63
N LEU A 374 10.71 -4.23 -19.09
CA LEU A 374 11.79 -3.57 -19.82
C LEU A 374 12.43 -4.46 -20.89
N ALA A 375 12.24 -5.79 -20.83
CA ALA A 375 12.82 -6.73 -21.78
C ALA A 375 11.97 -6.98 -23.04
N PHE A 376 10.70 -6.56 -23.06
CA PHE A 376 9.76 -6.85 -24.15
C PHE A 376 9.48 -5.65 -25.08
N CYS A 377 10.31 -4.60 -25.03
CA CYS A 377 10.04 -3.30 -25.67
C CYS A 377 9.99 -3.28 -27.21
N GLU A 378 10.56 -4.27 -27.92
CA GLU A 378 10.68 -4.17 -29.39
C GLU A 378 9.47 -4.69 -30.17
N ASP A 379 8.65 -5.56 -29.58
CA ASP A 379 7.65 -6.36 -30.31
C ASP A 379 6.22 -5.83 -30.20
N MET A 380 6.04 -4.62 -29.67
CA MET A 380 4.75 -4.14 -29.13
C MET A 380 4.01 -3.12 -30.00
N GLY A 381 4.53 -2.74 -31.17
CA GLY A 381 3.86 -1.82 -32.09
C GLY A 381 3.52 -0.48 -31.43
N GLU A 382 2.24 -0.09 -31.42
CA GLU A 382 1.72 1.15 -30.79
C GLU A 382 1.84 1.18 -29.26
N ALA A 383 2.05 0.03 -28.61
CA ALA A 383 2.32 -0.07 -27.17
C ALA A 383 3.84 -0.06 -26.89
N LYS A 384 4.58 0.81 -27.57
CA LYS A 384 5.99 1.07 -27.25
C LYS A 384 6.09 1.82 -25.93
N LEU A 385 7.14 1.52 -25.17
CA LEU A 385 7.41 2.13 -23.88
C LEU A 385 7.89 3.57 -24.10
N ASP A 386 7.20 4.55 -23.51
CA ASP A 386 7.56 5.97 -23.60
C ASP A 386 8.78 6.29 -22.71
N PHE A 387 9.49 7.38 -22.99
CA PHE A 387 10.64 7.83 -22.20
C PHE A 387 10.28 8.02 -20.72
N ASN A 388 9.10 8.55 -20.44
CA ASN A 388 8.64 8.77 -19.06
C ASN A 388 8.36 7.44 -18.33
N GLU A 389 7.82 6.44 -19.04
CA GLU A 389 7.57 5.09 -18.51
C GLU A 389 8.89 4.37 -18.22
N LEU A 390 9.88 4.57 -19.10
CA LEU A 390 11.22 4.01 -18.96
C LEU A 390 11.92 4.62 -17.74
N GLU A 391 11.88 5.94 -17.61
CA GLU A 391 12.43 6.66 -16.46
C GLU A 391 11.78 6.20 -15.14
N PHE A 392 10.46 6.04 -15.12
CA PHE A 392 9.73 5.55 -13.95
C PHE A 392 10.23 4.17 -13.49
N LEU A 393 10.33 3.21 -14.40
CA LEU A 393 10.78 1.85 -14.08
C LEU A 393 12.28 1.80 -13.72
N LEU A 394 13.12 2.51 -14.47
CA LEU A 394 14.57 2.51 -14.23
C LEU A 394 14.93 3.21 -12.92
N SER A 395 14.23 4.29 -12.56
CA SER A 395 14.45 4.99 -11.29
C SER A 395 14.17 4.06 -10.10
N ASP A 396 13.07 3.32 -10.16
CA ASP A 396 12.69 2.37 -9.10
C ASP A 396 13.66 1.18 -9.04
N LEU A 397 14.12 0.68 -10.19
CA LEU A 397 15.15 -0.37 -10.27
C LEU A 397 16.50 0.10 -9.71
N LEU A 398 16.92 1.33 -10.02
CA LEU A 398 18.18 1.90 -9.57
C LEU A 398 18.23 1.96 -8.04
N VAL A 399 17.17 2.46 -7.39
CA VAL A 399 17.07 2.50 -5.93
C VAL A 399 17.28 1.11 -5.30
N LYS A 400 16.71 0.06 -5.92
CA LYS A 400 16.84 -1.32 -5.42
C LYS A 400 18.25 -1.89 -5.63
N VAL A 401 18.87 -1.60 -6.76
CA VAL A 401 20.24 -2.03 -7.06
C VAL A 401 21.23 -1.34 -6.14
N GLU A 402 21.09 -0.02 -5.93
CA GLU A 402 21.91 0.75 -5.00
C GLU A 402 21.75 0.26 -3.56
N PHE A 403 20.53 -0.09 -3.15
CA PHE A 403 20.30 -0.64 -1.82
C PHE A 403 21.00 -1.99 -1.60
N GLN A 404 20.98 -2.89 -2.60
CA GLN A 404 21.54 -4.23 -2.48
C GLN A 404 23.04 -4.32 -2.71
N PHE A 405 23.55 -3.59 -3.71
CA PHE A 405 24.93 -3.68 -4.20
C PHE A 405 25.76 -2.42 -3.97
N GLY A 406 25.15 -1.32 -3.52
CA GLY A 406 25.84 -0.07 -3.25
C GLY A 406 26.86 -0.18 -2.11
N PRO A 407 27.80 0.77 -2.02
CA PRO A 407 28.84 0.78 -1.01
C PRO A 407 28.22 0.91 0.40
N LYS A 408 28.35 -0.15 1.20
CA LYS A 408 27.92 -0.19 2.61
C LYS A 408 28.93 0.56 3.50
N GLY A 409 29.14 1.85 3.24
CA GLY A 409 30.00 2.71 4.06
C GLY A 409 29.35 3.08 5.40
N LEU A 410 30.09 3.74 6.31
CA LEU A 410 29.57 4.25 7.59
C LEU A 410 28.36 5.20 7.45
N SER A 411 28.07 5.71 6.24
CA SER A 411 26.85 6.42 5.86
C SER A 411 25.62 5.52 5.66
N SER A 412 25.78 4.19 5.57
CA SER A 412 24.70 3.20 5.48
C SER A 412 23.82 3.16 6.73
N LEU A 413 24.34 3.59 7.88
CA LEU A 413 23.56 3.79 9.11
C LEU A 413 22.59 4.98 9.02
N ARG A 414 22.74 5.83 7.98
CA ARG A 414 21.85 6.94 7.60
C ARG A 414 21.20 6.72 6.23
N GLN A 415 20.96 5.47 5.81
CA GLN A 415 19.85 5.27 4.88
C GLN A 415 18.61 5.87 5.54
N SER A 416 17.99 6.86 4.89
CA SER A 416 16.81 7.51 5.45
C SER A 416 15.79 6.43 5.77
N SER A 417 15.01 6.61 6.84
CA SER A 417 13.89 5.72 7.16
C SER A 417 12.96 5.51 5.96
N GLN A 418 12.89 6.52 5.08
CA GLN A 418 12.14 6.50 3.81
C GLN A 418 12.68 5.45 2.82
N THR A 419 14.01 5.33 2.63
CA THR A 419 14.59 4.31 1.72
C THR A 419 14.42 2.89 2.24
N ARG A 420 14.35 2.69 3.57
CA ARG A 420 14.15 1.36 4.14
C ARG A 420 12.71 0.87 4.02
N ALA A 421 11.74 1.76 4.16
CA ALA A 421 10.32 1.43 4.02
C ALA A 421 9.94 1.08 2.56
N SER A 422 10.63 1.63 1.56
CA SER A 422 10.39 1.32 0.14
C SER A 422 11.05 0.03 -0.37
N VAL A 423 11.78 -0.70 0.48
CA VAL A 423 12.64 -1.84 0.09
C VAL A 423 12.46 -3.05 1.03
N GLU A 424 11.38 -3.09 1.80
CA GLU A 424 11.13 -4.10 2.83
C GLU A 424 11.04 -5.52 2.25
N LEU A 425 10.37 -5.70 1.11
CA LEU A 425 10.27 -7.01 0.46
C LEU A 425 11.63 -7.48 -0.04
N LEU A 426 12.44 -6.55 -0.55
CA LEU A 426 13.79 -6.86 -1.02
C LEU A 426 14.72 -7.30 0.13
N THR A 427 14.51 -6.82 1.37
CA THR A 427 15.29 -7.31 2.54
C THR A 427 15.05 -8.78 2.85
N ARG A 428 13.90 -9.33 2.44
CA ARG A 428 13.55 -10.75 2.64
C ARG A 428 14.21 -11.68 1.61
N ILE A 429 14.81 -11.11 0.56
CA ILE A 429 15.43 -11.85 -0.54
C ILE A 429 16.95 -11.85 -0.38
N SER A 430 17.59 -13.00 -0.60
CA SER A 430 19.05 -13.08 -0.55
C SER A 430 19.68 -12.30 -1.71
N VAL A 431 20.85 -11.69 -1.46
CA VAL A 431 21.63 -10.97 -2.50
C VAL A 431 21.87 -11.85 -3.74
N ARG A 432 22.11 -13.15 -3.53
CA ARG A 432 22.28 -14.13 -4.61
C ARG A 432 21.03 -14.25 -5.48
N ASN A 433 19.85 -14.32 -4.88
CA ASN A 433 18.59 -14.44 -5.61
C ASN A 433 18.22 -13.14 -6.33
N VAL A 434 18.53 -11.99 -5.73
CA VAL A 434 18.41 -10.68 -6.40
C VAL A 434 19.30 -10.65 -7.63
N PHE A 435 20.58 -10.99 -7.48
CA PHE A 435 21.53 -11.02 -8.58
C PHE A 435 21.09 -11.96 -9.71
N SER A 436 20.64 -13.19 -9.38
CA SER A 436 20.16 -14.13 -10.39
C SER A 436 18.95 -13.60 -11.17
N LYS A 437 18.02 -12.90 -10.51
CA LYS A 437 16.87 -12.29 -11.19
C LYS A 437 17.30 -11.13 -12.09
N LEU A 438 18.21 -10.27 -11.62
CA LEU A 438 18.72 -9.14 -12.41
C LEU A 438 19.46 -9.59 -13.66
N VAL A 439 20.28 -10.63 -13.57
CA VAL A 439 21.03 -11.17 -14.73
C VAL A 439 20.10 -11.63 -15.85
N LEU A 440 18.90 -12.14 -15.54
CA LEU A 440 17.92 -12.55 -16.54
C LEU A 440 17.29 -11.36 -17.29
N ILE A 441 17.16 -10.21 -16.62
CA ILE A 441 16.47 -9.03 -17.16
C ILE A 441 17.47 -8.06 -17.82
N LEU A 442 18.73 -8.08 -17.39
CA LEU A 442 19.78 -7.15 -17.83
C LEU A 442 19.95 -7.07 -19.36
N PRO A 443 19.96 -8.17 -20.13
CA PRO A 443 20.08 -8.08 -21.59
C PRO A 443 18.94 -7.28 -22.23
N GLY A 444 17.71 -7.48 -21.72
CA GLY A 444 16.54 -6.74 -22.17
C GLY A 444 16.63 -5.24 -21.85
N ILE A 445 17.10 -4.91 -20.65
CA ILE A 445 17.32 -3.51 -20.24
C ILE A 445 18.37 -2.85 -21.13
N CYS A 446 19.52 -3.48 -21.35
CA CYS A 446 20.59 -2.93 -22.20
C CYS A 446 20.10 -2.68 -23.63
N LYS A 447 19.35 -3.62 -24.20
CA LYS A 447 18.79 -3.49 -25.55
C LYS A 447 17.79 -2.33 -25.65
N THR A 448 16.91 -2.20 -24.67
CA THR A 448 15.96 -1.08 -24.58
C THR A 448 16.70 0.26 -24.48
N LEU A 449 17.68 0.37 -23.58
CA LEU A 449 18.50 1.58 -23.42
C LEU A 449 19.28 1.95 -24.69
N GLU A 450 19.86 0.96 -25.39
CA GLU A 450 20.55 1.19 -26.67
C GLU A 450 19.59 1.68 -27.76
N SER A 451 18.39 1.09 -27.85
CA SER A 451 17.37 1.48 -28.82
C SER A 451 16.87 2.90 -28.56
N THR A 452 16.54 3.21 -27.30
CA THR A 452 16.15 4.56 -26.85
C THR A 452 17.27 5.58 -27.08
N GLY A 453 18.53 5.22 -26.81
CA GLY A 453 19.68 6.09 -27.08
C GLY A 453 19.83 6.43 -28.56
N LYS A 454 19.64 5.45 -29.47
CA LYS A 454 19.65 5.68 -30.92
C LYS A 454 18.51 6.60 -31.36
N GLU A 455 17.32 6.42 -30.81
CA GLU A 455 16.16 7.26 -31.11
C GLU A 455 16.41 8.72 -30.70
N ILE A 456 16.98 8.96 -29.52
CA ILE A 456 17.37 10.30 -29.06
C ILE A 456 18.43 10.91 -29.98
N CYS A 457 19.48 10.15 -30.33
CA CYS A 457 20.52 10.64 -31.24
C CYS A 457 19.96 10.99 -32.62
N ASN A 458 19.02 10.21 -33.14
CA ASN A 458 18.36 10.51 -34.42
C ASN A 458 17.50 11.78 -34.33
N MET A 459 16.73 11.97 -33.25
CA MET A 459 15.94 13.18 -33.04
C MET A 459 16.82 14.44 -32.98
N ILE A 460 17.97 14.36 -32.30
CA ILE A 460 18.93 15.48 -32.24
C ILE A 460 19.51 15.76 -33.63
N ALA A 461 19.86 14.72 -34.39
CA ALA A 461 20.39 14.87 -35.74
C ALA A 461 19.36 15.49 -36.72
N ASP A 462 18.07 15.15 -36.57
CA ASP A 462 16.99 15.71 -37.36
C ASP A 462 16.74 17.20 -37.00
N GLU A 463 16.84 17.58 -35.72
CA GLU A 463 16.78 18.99 -35.29
C GLU A 463 17.97 19.80 -35.85
N ASP A 464 19.19 19.28 -35.76
CA ASP A 464 20.37 19.95 -36.33
C ASP A 464 20.28 20.10 -37.86
N SER A 465 19.63 19.16 -38.55
CA SER A 465 19.39 19.24 -40.00
C SER A 465 18.33 20.27 -40.40
N THR A 466 17.37 20.57 -39.52
CA THR A 466 16.30 21.56 -39.78
C THR A 466 16.73 22.99 -39.48
N PHE A 467 17.67 23.20 -38.54
CA PHE A 467 18.33 24.51 -38.34
C PHE A 467 19.47 24.78 -39.34
N GLY A 468 19.91 23.78 -40.11
CA GLY A 468 20.95 23.91 -41.15
C GLY A 468 20.48 24.47 -42.50
N VAL A 469 19.19 24.81 -42.66
CA VAL A 469 18.65 25.40 -43.91
C VAL A 469 18.18 26.85 -43.68
N VAL A 470 19.09 27.70 -43.20
CA VAL A 470 19.04 29.14 -43.46
C VAL A 470 20.47 29.59 -43.76
N VAL A 471 20.90 29.42 -45.02
CA VAL A 471 22.02 30.18 -45.61
C VAL A 471 21.56 30.70 -46.95
#